data_AF-A0A6J7ZQ76-F1
#
_entry.id   AF-A0A6J7ZQ76-F1
#
_cell.length_a   1.000
_cell.length_b   1.000
_cell.length_c   1.000
_cell.angle_alpha   90.00
_cell.angle_beta   90.00
_cell.angle_gamma   90.00
#
_symmetry.space_group_name_H-M   'P 1'
#
loop_
_entity.id
_entity.type
_entity.pdbx_description
1 polymer ?
#
loop_
_entity_poly.entity_id
_entity_poly.type
_entity_poly.pdbx_seq_one_letter_code
_entity_poly.pdbx_strand_id
1 'polypeptide(L)'
;MNYPIDLKELAYRESEQVEWKENVADINDVIQTAVAFANDYSNLGGGYIVCGAKEVKDEHGFQKMLLPGMTSQRLKEVEGKVLNACRDYVDPPIVPHTVQLPAETEDKRVLVFIIPATDHAHSFRQQSTTTYYIRIGSNTCEARNGLLRELLVKKGKLPPWDRRINLNATVNDLDLIVLREYLQRMSLWDGKRDIDEYLSPDFKLAALAPSLCQKEPLTNVLRPRNFALLLFGREPTRFFPGAVSIFSIYPGKDRGETHAERIELEGTIVEQANKLIERLNAEAYIVFDKTSTTMPNLAKYPSRALQEAVVNALAHRDYESDQPTRITIFSDRVEINSPGTLPSAIDRIKFVEGRESPFWRNQGLAYFFIKLQLAQTEGQGIPTILRTMKAEGCPAPIFEIGSENLVCILGAHPRHEAIRELRSAENDTVVGNYSAALEKVEKLLNNDPYNFRSLELYCEINNLMRTPQRVAEFIFNSKIDLFRLNAATQLVMAETLTSINNPNKSTRDIINQLLDLVGR
;
A
#
# COMPACT_ATOMS: atom_id res chain seq x y z
N MET A 1 -35.71 21.29 8.58
CA MET A 1 -35.73 20.61 7.27
C MET A 1 -36.41 19.27 7.46
N ASN A 2 -37.48 18.99 6.72
CA ASN A 2 -38.10 17.65 6.72
C ASN A 2 -37.20 16.78 5.85
N TYR A 3 -36.44 15.86 6.43
CA TYR A 3 -35.71 14.85 5.67
C TYR A 3 -36.72 13.76 5.31
N PRO A 4 -37.14 13.59 4.04
CA PRO A 4 -37.98 12.46 3.67
C PRO A 4 -37.11 11.21 3.78
N ILE A 5 -37.21 10.49 4.90
CA ILE A 5 -36.57 9.19 5.05
C ILE A 5 -37.41 8.19 4.25
N ASP A 6 -36.91 7.78 3.09
CA ASP A 6 -37.46 6.62 2.40
C ASP A 6 -36.76 5.36 2.94
N LEU A 7 -37.49 4.61 3.78
CA LEU A 7 -37.00 3.33 4.27
C LEU A 7 -36.66 2.37 3.13
N LYS A 8 -37.27 2.49 1.94
CA LYS A 8 -36.97 1.61 0.79
C LYS A 8 -35.57 1.84 0.22
N GLU A 9 -35.00 3.05 0.33
CA GLU A 9 -33.62 3.32 -0.05
C GLU A 9 -32.62 2.82 1.00
N LEU A 10 -33.01 2.80 2.27
CA LEU A 10 -32.23 2.26 3.39
C LEU A 10 -32.34 0.72 3.53
N ALA A 11 -33.32 0.09 2.88
CA ALA A 11 -33.83 -1.27 3.18
C ALA A 11 -33.06 -2.45 2.57
N TYR A 12 -31.91 -2.26 1.92
CA TYR A 12 -31.26 -3.39 1.25
C TYR A 12 -30.51 -4.32 2.22
N ARG A 13 -29.94 -3.81 3.33
CA ARG A 13 -29.20 -4.60 4.36
C ARG A 13 -28.74 -3.74 5.55
N GLU A 14 -28.38 -4.36 6.68
CA GLU A 14 -27.48 -3.71 7.66
C GLU A 14 -26.22 -3.18 6.95
N SER A 15 -25.81 -1.99 7.36
CA SER A 15 -24.69 -1.30 6.73
C SER A 15 -23.88 -0.50 7.74
N GLU A 16 -22.85 0.18 7.24
CA GLU A 16 -22.04 1.13 8.03
C GLU A 16 -22.86 2.33 8.52
N GLN A 17 -24.05 2.57 7.97
CA GLN A 17 -24.91 3.69 8.33
C GLN A 17 -26.30 3.28 8.82
N VAL A 18 -26.61 1.99 8.88
CA VAL A 18 -27.94 1.52 9.29
C VAL A 18 -27.84 0.33 10.22
N GLU A 19 -28.51 0.44 11.37
CA GLU A 19 -28.65 -0.62 12.38
C GLU A 19 -30.14 -0.91 12.61
N TRP A 20 -30.52 -2.19 12.60
CA TRP A 20 -31.89 -2.63 12.90
C TRP A 20 -31.98 -3.25 14.29
N LYS A 21 -33.04 -2.90 15.03
CA LYS A 21 -33.35 -3.50 16.33
C LYS A 21 -34.83 -3.86 16.39
N GLU A 22 -35.16 -5.14 16.59
CA GLU A 22 -36.56 -5.59 16.61
C GLU A 22 -37.32 -5.01 17.82
N ASN A 23 -36.90 -5.34 19.05
CA ASN A 23 -37.61 -4.95 20.28
C ASN A 23 -36.79 -4.08 21.25
N VAL A 24 -35.54 -3.77 20.88
CA VAL A 24 -34.59 -3.03 21.73
C VAL A 24 -34.53 -3.63 23.13
N ALA A 25 -34.06 -4.88 23.24
CA ALA A 25 -34.00 -5.59 24.52
C ALA A 25 -32.98 -4.92 25.48
N ASP A 26 -31.85 -4.48 24.94
CA ASP A 26 -30.84 -3.71 25.65
C ASP A 26 -30.77 -2.28 25.09
N ILE A 27 -30.93 -1.29 25.97
CA ILE A 27 -30.82 0.12 25.60
C ILE A 27 -29.36 0.49 25.41
N ASN A 28 -28.44 -0.11 26.17
CA ASN A 28 -27.02 0.20 26.08
C ASN A 28 -26.48 -0.09 24.68
N ASP A 29 -26.94 -1.15 24.04
CA ASP A 29 -26.61 -1.52 22.67
C ASP A 29 -27.00 -0.43 21.64
N VAL A 30 -28.17 0.21 21.84
CA VAL A 30 -28.59 1.38 21.04
C VAL A 30 -27.66 2.57 21.30
N ILE A 31 -27.26 2.80 22.56
CA ILE A 31 -26.33 3.90 22.89
C ILE A 31 -24.94 3.65 22.32
N GLN A 32 -24.42 2.43 22.40
CA GLN A 32 -23.13 2.05 21.82
C GLN A 32 -23.13 2.32 20.31
N THR A 33 -24.21 1.95 19.63
CA THR A 33 -24.37 2.19 18.20
C THR A 33 -24.53 3.68 17.89
N ALA A 34 -25.27 4.43 18.71
CA ALA A 34 -25.40 5.88 18.55
C ALA A 34 -24.05 6.59 18.72
N VAL A 35 -23.24 6.19 19.71
CA VAL A 35 -21.88 6.69 19.89
C VAL A 35 -21.00 6.33 18.71
N ALA A 36 -21.10 5.11 18.18
CA ALA A 36 -20.35 4.69 17.00
C ALA A 36 -20.70 5.51 15.75
N PHE A 37 -21.99 5.79 15.51
CA PHE A 37 -22.42 6.63 14.38
C PHE A 37 -22.02 8.09 14.57
N ALA A 38 -22.14 8.67 15.76
CA ALA A 38 -21.69 10.04 16.02
C ALA A 38 -20.16 10.19 15.86
N ASN A 39 -19.41 9.16 16.29
CA ASN A 39 -17.97 9.09 16.10
C ASN A 39 -17.56 8.91 14.63
N ASP A 40 -18.45 8.43 13.76
CA ASP A 40 -18.32 8.42 12.29
C ASP A 40 -16.90 8.06 11.80
N TYR A 41 -16.41 6.90 12.23
CA TYR A 41 -15.01 6.53 12.05
C TYR A 41 -14.59 6.39 10.56
N SER A 42 -15.54 5.97 9.72
CA SER A 42 -15.41 5.85 8.26
C SER A 42 -15.76 7.14 7.49
N ASN A 43 -16.10 8.24 8.18
CA ASN A 43 -16.46 9.53 7.59
C ASN A 43 -17.63 9.45 6.58
N LEU A 44 -18.71 8.77 6.96
CA LEU A 44 -19.93 8.58 6.15
C LEU A 44 -21.03 9.60 6.48
N GLY A 45 -20.85 10.42 7.50
CA GLY A 45 -21.79 11.45 7.93
C GLY A 45 -22.77 11.01 9.02
N GLY A 46 -22.57 9.84 9.63
CA GLY A 46 -23.42 9.30 10.69
C GLY A 46 -24.30 8.15 10.21
N GLY A 47 -25.44 7.94 10.86
CA GLY A 47 -26.30 6.79 10.58
C GLY A 47 -27.69 6.81 11.21
N TYR A 48 -28.42 5.72 10.98
CA TYR A 48 -29.80 5.50 11.36
C TYR A 48 -29.92 4.25 12.23
N ILE A 49 -30.53 4.37 13.40
CA ILE A 49 -30.90 3.23 14.23
C ILE A 49 -32.41 3.08 14.16
N VAL A 50 -32.87 1.95 13.61
CA VAL A 50 -34.28 1.71 13.35
C VAL A 50 -34.79 0.63 14.31
N CYS A 51 -35.66 1.07 15.24
CA CYS A 51 -36.26 0.24 16.27
C CYS A 51 -37.67 -0.19 15.85
N GLY A 52 -38.00 -1.48 16.00
CA GLY A 52 -39.23 -2.09 15.48
C GLY A 52 -39.09 -2.73 14.10
N ALA A 53 -37.85 -3.01 13.67
CA ALA A 53 -37.53 -3.61 12.37
C ALA A 53 -36.68 -4.87 12.55
N LYS A 54 -36.88 -5.85 11.67
CA LYS A 54 -36.12 -7.11 11.66
C LYS A 54 -35.70 -7.49 10.24
N GLU A 55 -34.49 -7.99 10.12
CA GLU A 55 -33.99 -8.61 8.89
C GLU A 55 -34.35 -10.11 8.86
N VAL A 56 -34.95 -10.57 7.78
CA VAL A 56 -35.24 -11.99 7.50
C VAL A 56 -34.78 -12.34 6.10
N LYS A 57 -34.53 -13.62 5.84
CA LYS A 57 -34.26 -14.09 4.48
C LYS A 57 -35.57 -14.43 3.77
N ASP A 58 -35.68 -14.07 2.50
CA ASP A 58 -36.76 -14.52 1.64
C ASP A 58 -36.56 -15.97 1.19
N GLU A 59 -37.52 -16.47 0.41
CA GLU A 59 -37.55 -17.85 -0.11
C GLU A 59 -36.35 -18.18 -1.02
N HIS A 60 -35.64 -17.17 -1.53
CA HIS A 60 -34.48 -17.30 -2.41
C HIS A 60 -33.16 -17.01 -1.68
N GLY A 61 -33.20 -16.76 -0.36
CA GLY A 61 -32.03 -16.48 0.47
C GLY A 61 -31.56 -15.02 0.45
N PHE A 62 -32.27 -14.11 -0.22
CA PHE A 62 -32.00 -12.67 -0.19
C PHE A 62 -32.57 -12.04 1.08
N GLN A 63 -31.95 -10.95 1.53
CA GLN A 63 -32.40 -10.24 2.73
C GLN A 63 -33.67 -9.43 2.42
N LYS A 64 -34.69 -9.62 3.26
CA LYS A 64 -35.97 -8.92 3.24
C LYS A 64 -36.21 -8.28 4.61
N MET A 65 -36.66 -7.03 4.59
CA MET A 65 -36.96 -6.28 5.78
C MET A 65 -38.42 -6.50 6.20
N LEU A 66 -38.64 -6.80 7.48
CA LEU A 66 -39.95 -6.80 8.12
C LEU A 66 -40.03 -5.63 9.12
N LEU A 67 -41.20 -5.00 9.16
CA LEU A 67 -41.50 -3.89 10.06
C LEU A 67 -42.59 -4.29 11.06
N PRO A 68 -42.30 -5.21 12.01
CA PRO A 68 -43.27 -5.64 13.02
C PRO A 68 -43.74 -4.48 13.91
N GLY A 69 -42.92 -3.43 14.04
CA GLY A 69 -43.23 -2.23 14.80
C GLY A 69 -43.29 -2.45 16.31
N MET A 70 -43.41 -1.34 17.04
CA MET A 70 -43.49 -1.31 18.50
C MET A 70 -44.80 -0.64 18.93
N THR A 71 -45.30 -1.02 20.11
CA THR A 71 -46.47 -0.39 20.72
C THR A 71 -46.14 1.04 21.15
N SER A 72 -47.16 1.92 21.23
CA SER A 72 -46.96 3.33 21.64
C SER A 72 -46.27 3.48 23.00
N GLN A 73 -46.60 2.62 23.97
CA GLN A 73 -45.98 2.64 25.31
C GLN A 73 -44.48 2.30 25.23
N ARG A 74 -44.13 1.23 24.50
CA ARG A 74 -42.74 0.80 24.36
C ARG A 74 -41.92 1.81 23.56
N LEU A 75 -42.52 2.43 22.54
CA LEU A 75 -41.86 3.48 21.75
C LEU A 75 -41.46 4.66 22.63
N LYS A 76 -42.39 5.20 23.43
CA LYS A 76 -42.10 6.30 24.38
C LYS A 76 -41.05 5.92 25.42
N GLU A 77 -41.10 4.68 25.92
CA GLU A 77 -40.12 4.18 26.87
C GLU A 77 -38.71 4.15 26.27
N VAL A 78 -38.56 3.57 25.07
CA VAL A 78 -37.28 3.47 24.36
C VAL A 78 -36.77 4.86 23.98
N GLU A 79 -37.61 5.70 23.39
CA GLU A 79 -37.27 7.08 23.04
C GLU A 79 -36.75 7.85 24.26
N GLY A 80 -37.52 7.87 25.36
CA GLY A 80 -37.14 8.59 26.56
C GLY A 80 -35.86 8.06 27.21
N LYS A 81 -35.71 6.73 27.31
CA LYS A 81 -34.50 6.14 27.91
C LYS A 81 -33.26 6.36 27.06
N VAL A 82 -33.37 6.23 25.74
CA VAL A 82 -32.25 6.46 24.82
C VAL A 82 -31.81 7.93 24.88
N LEU A 83 -32.74 8.88 24.74
CA LEU A 83 -32.41 10.31 24.78
C LEU A 83 -31.81 10.73 26.12
N ASN A 84 -32.34 10.24 27.24
CA ASN A 84 -31.76 10.52 28.56
C ASN A 84 -30.36 9.91 28.70
N ALA A 85 -30.14 8.68 28.23
CA ALA A 85 -28.82 8.05 28.31
C ALA A 85 -27.77 8.75 27.43
N CYS A 86 -28.16 9.17 26.23
CA CYS A 86 -27.33 9.99 25.34
C CYS A 86 -26.94 11.35 25.96
N ARG A 87 -27.77 11.90 26.85
CA ARG A 87 -27.47 13.14 27.59
C ARG A 87 -26.60 12.90 28.83
N ASP A 88 -26.91 11.86 29.61
CA ASP A 88 -26.38 11.70 30.98
C ASP A 88 -25.15 10.78 31.06
N TYR A 89 -24.96 9.90 30.08
CA TYR A 89 -23.90 8.89 30.08
C TYR A 89 -22.96 8.96 28.88
N VAL A 90 -23.24 9.79 27.87
CA VAL A 90 -22.34 10.01 26.74
C VAL A 90 -21.60 11.34 26.92
N ASP A 91 -20.28 11.34 26.72
CA ASP A 91 -19.44 12.53 26.82
C ASP A 91 -18.54 12.72 25.58
N PRO A 92 -18.62 13.87 24.89
CA PRO A 92 -19.68 14.89 25.01
C PRO A 92 -21.08 14.31 24.71
N PRO A 93 -22.19 14.91 25.19
CA PRO A 93 -23.52 14.37 24.94
C PRO A 93 -23.89 14.40 23.45
N ILE A 94 -24.69 13.43 23.02
CA ILE A 94 -25.26 13.38 21.67
C ILE A 94 -26.76 13.68 21.71
N VAL A 95 -27.29 14.32 20.67
CA VAL A 95 -28.71 14.65 20.55
C VAL A 95 -29.29 13.99 19.30
N PRO A 96 -29.81 12.75 19.42
CA PRO A 96 -30.48 12.06 18.31
C PRO A 96 -31.71 12.83 17.83
N HIS A 97 -31.93 12.87 16.51
CA HIS A 97 -33.24 13.25 15.97
C HIS A 97 -34.12 12.01 15.88
N THR A 98 -35.36 12.11 16.34
CA THR A 98 -36.30 10.98 16.31
C THR A 98 -37.37 11.18 15.26
N VAL A 99 -37.66 10.12 14.50
CA VAL A 99 -38.76 10.08 13.52
C VAL A 99 -39.55 8.80 13.74
N GLN A 100 -40.88 8.92 13.73
CA GLN A 100 -41.79 7.78 13.84
C GLN A 100 -42.37 7.47 12.45
N LEU A 101 -42.31 6.20 12.06
CA LEU A 101 -42.79 5.72 10.77
C LEU A 101 -43.89 4.65 10.95
N PRO A 102 -44.81 4.49 9.98
CA PRO A 102 -45.80 3.41 10.01
C PRO A 102 -45.14 2.02 10.01
N ALA A 103 -45.70 1.09 10.79
CA ALA A 103 -45.34 -0.33 10.74
C ALA A 103 -46.28 -1.10 9.78
N GLU A 104 -46.09 -2.42 9.66
CA GLU A 104 -47.00 -3.30 8.90
C GLU A 104 -48.41 -3.36 9.49
N THR A 105 -48.55 -3.13 10.80
CA THR A 105 -49.85 -3.06 11.48
C THR A 105 -50.18 -1.62 11.88
N GLU A 106 -51.45 -1.22 11.74
CA GLU A 106 -51.91 0.18 11.97
C GLU A 106 -51.70 0.68 13.41
N ASP A 107 -51.68 -0.24 14.37
CA ASP A 107 -51.56 0.01 15.82
C ASP A 107 -50.09 0.15 16.29
N LYS A 108 -49.12 -0.09 15.40
CA LYS A 108 -47.70 -0.05 15.73
C LYS A 108 -46.94 0.97 14.88
N ARG A 109 -45.82 1.43 15.43
CA ARG A 109 -44.92 2.38 14.78
C ARG A 109 -43.48 1.89 14.90
N VAL A 110 -42.67 2.30 13.93
CA VAL A 110 -41.22 2.14 13.93
C VAL A 110 -40.61 3.45 14.42
N LEU A 111 -39.60 3.38 15.28
CA LEU A 111 -38.87 4.55 15.76
C LEU A 111 -37.49 4.59 15.13
N VAL A 112 -37.16 5.68 14.48
CA VAL A 112 -35.86 5.91 13.84
C VAL A 112 -35.11 6.98 14.63
N PHE A 113 -33.94 6.64 15.13
CA PHE A 113 -32.96 7.61 15.62
C PHE A 113 -32.00 7.95 14.48
N ILE A 114 -31.99 9.22 14.06
CA ILE A 114 -31.02 9.77 13.14
C ILE A 114 -29.88 10.34 13.97
N ILE A 115 -28.69 9.80 13.77
CA ILE A 115 -27.48 10.17 14.49
C ILE A 115 -26.53 10.84 13.51
N PRO A 116 -26.46 12.18 13.48
CA PRO A 116 -25.49 12.87 12.65
C PRO A 116 -24.06 12.65 13.19
N ALA A 117 -23.09 12.58 12.29
CA ALA A 117 -21.69 12.68 12.66
C ALA A 117 -21.39 14.03 13.34
N THR A 118 -20.48 14.02 14.30
CA THR A 118 -20.02 15.23 14.99
C THR A 118 -18.52 15.44 14.81
N ASP A 119 -18.00 16.57 15.24
CA ASP A 119 -16.57 16.87 15.30
C ASP A 119 -15.91 16.37 16.60
N HIS A 120 -16.67 15.76 17.51
CA HIS A 120 -16.18 15.32 18.81
C HIS A 120 -15.96 13.80 18.88
N ALA A 121 -15.03 13.38 19.74
CA ALA A 121 -14.90 11.98 20.13
C ALA A 121 -15.82 11.71 21.32
N HIS A 122 -16.90 11.00 21.06
CA HIS A 122 -17.90 10.60 22.04
C HIS A 122 -17.51 9.29 22.70
N SER A 123 -17.61 9.28 24.03
CA SER A 123 -17.43 8.10 24.87
C SER A 123 -18.74 7.78 25.58
N PHE A 124 -18.95 6.51 25.89
CA PHE A 124 -20.09 6.04 26.67
C PHE A 124 -19.63 5.52 28.01
N ARG A 125 -20.15 6.09 29.09
CA ARG A 125 -19.89 5.67 30.46
C ARG A 125 -20.88 4.59 30.87
N GLN A 126 -20.37 3.37 31.03
CA GLN A 126 -21.12 2.22 31.55
C GLN A 126 -20.58 1.88 32.94
N GLN A 127 -21.37 2.11 33.98
CA GLN A 127 -20.97 1.86 35.37
C GLN A 127 -19.64 2.56 35.72
N SER A 128 -18.54 1.81 35.82
CA SER A 128 -17.19 2.29 36.15
C SER A 128 -16.25 2.43 34.96
N THR A 129 -16.67 2.04 33.75
CA THR A 129 -15.83 2.12 32.54
C THR A 129 -16.35 3.17 31.58
N THR A 130 -15.43 3.85 30.91
CA THR A 130 -15.73 4.81 29.84
C THR A 130 -15.12 4.28 28.56
N THR A 131 -15.97 4.10 27.55
CA THR A 131 -15.62 3.30 26.38
C THR A 131 -15.96 4.08 25.11
N TYR A 132 -15.08 4.05 24.12
CA TYR A 132 -15.32 4.63 22.80
C TYR A 132 -15.77 3.52 21.86
N TYR A 133 -16.83 3.77 21.09
CA TYR A 133 -17.35 2.83 20.11
C TYR A 133 -17.18 3.41 18.70
N ILE A 134 -16.90 2.52 17.75
CA ILE A 134 -16.78 2.81 16.32
C ILE A 134 -17.51 1.74 15.51
N ARG A 135 -17.91 2.11 14.30
CA ARG A 135 -18.55 1.21 13.34
C ARG A 135 -17.49 0.69 12.37
N ILE A 136 -17.43 -0.63 12.17
CA ILE A 136 -16.60 -1.27 11.15
C ILE A 136 -17.49 -2.26 10.39
N GLY A 137 -17.80 -1.97 9.13
CA GLY A 137 -18.86 -2.69 8.42
C GLY A 137 -20.20 -2.53 9.14
N SER A 138 -20.95 -3.62 9.31
CA SER A 138 -22.21 -3.62 10.07
C SER A 138 -22.02 -3.75 11.59
N ASN A 139 -20.78 -3.88 12.09
CA ASN A 139 -20.55 -4.17 13.51
C ASN A 139 -20.18 -2.91 14.29
N THR A 140 -20.86 -2.71 15.43
CA THR A 140 -20.43 -1.79 16.48
C THR A 140 -19.36 -2.47 17.34
N CYS A 141 -18.17 -1.89 17.41
CA CYS A 141 -17.06 -2.43 18.19
C CYS A 141 -16.42 -1.36 19.07
N GLU A 142 -15.80 -1.80 20.15
CA GLU A 142 -15.00 -0.91 20.99
C GLU A 142 -13.72 -0.51 20.25
N ALA A 143 -13.42 0.78 20.25
CA ALA A 143 -12.16 1.29 19.74
C ALA A 143 -11.03 0.89 20.70
N ARG A 144 -10.37 -0.24 20.42
CA ARG A 144 -9.14 -0.70 21.11
C ARG A 144 -7.96 -0.72 20.14
N ASN A 145 -6.77 -1.07 20.64
CA ASN A 145 -5.61 -1.45 19.82
C ASN A 145 -5.28 -0.46 18.69
N GLY A 146 -4.95 0.78 19.04
CA GLY A 146 -4.61 1.85 18.08
C GLY A 146 -5.83 2.57 17.48
N LEU A 147 -6.98 1.91 17.34
CA LEU A 147 -8.20 2.51 16.77
C LEU A 147 -8.73 3.68 17.60
N LEU A 148 -8.64 3.60 18.93
CA LEU A 148 -8.98 4.73 19.81
C LEU A 148 -8.10 5.94 19.53
N ARG A 149 -6.78 5.72 19.40
CA ARG A 149 -5.84 6.81 19.15
C ARG A 149 -6.12 7.44 17.78
N GLU A 150 -6.39 6.63 16.76
CA GLU A 150 -6.79 7.12 15.44
C GLU A 150 -8.08 7.95 15.51
N LEU A 151 -9.11 7.46 16.22
CA LEU A 151 -10.35 8.19 16.44
C LEU A 151 -10.10 9.55 17.11
N LEU A 152 -9.33 9.58 18.20
CA LEU A 152 -9.02 10.81 18.93
C LEU A 152 -8.23 11.81 18.08
N VAL A 153 -7.36 11.33 17.18
CA VAL A 153 -6.66 12.18 16.22
C VAL A 153 -7.61 12.73 15.17
N LYS A 154 -8.49 11.89 14.60
CA LYS A 154 -9.51 12.30 13.61
C LYS A 154 -10.45 13.38 14.18
N LYS A 155 -10.85 13.25 15.44
CA LYS A 155 -11.72 14.21 16.14
C LYS A 155 -10.96 15.37 16.79
N GLY A 156 -9.67 15.54 16.48
CA GLY A 156 -8.86 16.67 16.94
C GLY A 156 -8.60 16.73 18.46
N LYS A 157 -8.93 15.67 19.22
CA LYS A 157 -8.65 15.58 20.66
C LYS A 157 -7.17 15.32 20.95
N LEU A 158 -6.49 14.63 20.04
CA LEU A 158 -5.05 14.41 20.08
C LEU A 158 -4.40 14.91 18.80
N PRO A 159 -3.27 15.62 18.86
CA PRO A 159 -2.48 15.88 17.67
C PRO A 159 -1.94 14.55 17.09
N PRO A 160 -1.75 14.47 15.75
CA PRO A 160 -0.99 13.41 15.11
C PRO A 160 0.35 13.20 15.82
N TRP A 161 0.83 11.95 15.86
CA TRP A 161 2.01 11.59 16.64
C TRP A 161 3.24 12.43 16.27
N ASP A 162 3.46 12.68 14.99
CA ASP A 162 4.62 13.42 14.50
C ASP A 162 4.62 14.88 14.97
N ARG A 163 3.43 15.46 15.23
CA ARG A 163 3.26 16.80 15.76
C ARG A 163 3.40 16.90 17.28
N ARG A 164 3.54 15.79 18.02
CA ARG A 164 3.72 15.82 19.48
C ARG A 164 5.15 16.22 19.85
N ILE A 165 5.32 16.83 21.02
CA ILE A 165 6.65 17.05 21.60
C ILE A 165 7.24 15.74 22.09
N ASN A 166 8.56 15.59 21.97
CA ASN A 166 9.27 14.49 22.60
C ASN A 166 9.78 14.94 23.99
N LEU A 167 9.31 14.29 25.05
CA LEU A 167 9.66 14.65 26.43
C LEU A 167 11.12 14.34 26.78
N ASN A 168 11.76 13.43 26.05
CA ASN A 168 13.14 13.02 26.30
C ASN A 168 14.16 13.83 25.48
N ALA A 169 13.69 14.66 24.53
CA ALA A 169 14.55 15.43 23.64
C ALA A 169 14.63 16.90 24.05
N THR A 170 15.70 17.57 23.63
CA THR A 170 15.93 19.01 23.79
C THR A 170 16.31 19.62 22.44
N VAL A 171 16.36 20.94 22.36
CA VAL A 171 16.81 21.63 21.14
C VAL A 171 18.24 21.26 20.72
N ASN A 172 19.08 20.84 21.66
CA ASN A 172 20.47 20.42 21.38
C ASN A 172 20.54 19.11 20.57
N ASP A 173 19.47 18.33 20.58
CA ASP A 173 19.38 17.08 19.82
C ASP A 173 19.06 17.30 18.35
N LEU A 174 18.74 18.53 17.96
CA LEU A 174 18.64 18.95 16.57
C LEU A 174 20.02 19.31 16.02
N ASP A 175 20.26 18.91 14.77
CA ASP A 175 21.37 19.35 13.97
C ASP A 175 20.99 20.65 13.25
N LEU A 176 21.51 21.76 13.76
CA LEU A 176 21.22 23.09 13.22
C LEU A 176 21.84 23.34 11.84
N ILE A 177 22.90 22.59 11.48
CA ILE A 177 23.53 22.69 10.16
C ILE A 177 22.59 22.04 9.14
N VAL A 178 22.12 20.82 9.43
CA VAL A 178 21.15 20.10 8.58
C VAL A 178 19.85 20.89 8.47
N LEU A 179 19.35 21.43 9.59
CA LEU A 179 18.16 22.28 9.59
C LEU A 179 18.35 23.47 8.64
N ARG A 180 19.45 24.21 8.76
CA ARG A 180 19.73 25.37 7.89
C ARG A 180 19.83 24.97 6.42
N GLU A 181 20.53 23.88 6.10
CA GLU A 181 20.64 23.38 4.73
C GLU A 181 19.24 23.08 4.14
N TYR A 182 18.40 22.35 4.88
CA TYR A 182 17.06 22.00 4.42
C TYR A 182 16.15 23.22 4.32
N LEU A 183 16.24 24.19 5.23
CA LEU A 183 15.53 25.46 5.10
C LEU A 183 15.94 26.20 3.82
N GLN A 184 17.22 26.21 3.46
CA GLN A 184 17.69 26.80 2.21
C GLN A 184 17.15 26.06 0.98
N ARG A 185 17.24 24.72 0.97
CA ARG A 185 16.73 23.88 -0.12
C ARG A 185 15.23 24.06 -0.34
N MET A 186 14.47 24.24 0.74
CA MET A 186 13.03 24.51 0.69
C MET A 186 12.69 25.98 0.39
N SER A 187 13.69 26.86 0.24
CA SER A 187 13.51 28.32 0.10
C SER A 187 12.75 28.97 1.27
N LEU A 188 12.97 28.47 2.48
CA LEU A 188 12.40 28.97 3.75
C LEU A 188 13.42 29.70 4.63
N TRP A 189 14.71 29.67 4.25
CA TRP A 189 15.78 30.37 4.95
C TRP A 189 15.77 31.87 4.64
N ASP A 190 15.74 32.68 5.70
CA ASP A 190 15.85 34.14 5.67
C ASP A 190 17.21 34.50 6.25
N GLY A 191 18.13 34.98 5.40
CA GLY A 191 19.49 35.32 5.80
C GLY A 191 19.59 36.47 6.81
N LYS A 192 18.49 37.14 7.13
CA LYS A 192 18.42 38.19 8.16
C LYS A 192 18.08 37.65 9.55
N ARG A 193 17.66 36.39 9.65
CA ARG A 193 17.23 35.76 10.91
C ARG A 193 18.32 34.87 11.48
N ASP A 194 18.35 34.80 12.80
CA ASP A 194 19.14 33.78 13.48
C ASP A 194 18.44 32.41 13.38
N ILE A 195 19.22 31.33 13.42
CA ILE A 195 18.70 29.96 13.41
C ILE A 195 17.81 29.69 14.62
N ASP A 196 18.10 30.30 15.77
CA ASP A 196 17.33 30.13 17.01
C ASP A 196 15.90 30.69 16.89
N GLU A 197 15.68 31.67 16.01
CA GLU A 197 14.33 32.18 15.74
C GLU A 197 13.43 31.09 15.13
N TYR A 198 14.01 30.18 14.34
CA TYR A 198 13.28 29.06 13.74
C TYR A 198 12.87 27.99 14.76
N LEU A 199 13.55 27.94 15.91
CA LEU A 199 13.25 27.03 17.02
C LEU A 199 12.20 27.60 17.97
N SER A 200 11.85 28.88 17.84
CA SER A 200 10.84 29.51 18.68
C SER A 200 9.50 28.77 18.62
N PRO A 201 8.81 28.59 19.76
CA PRO A 201 7.52 27.87 19.80
C PRO A 201 6.43 28.55 18.98
N ASP A 202 6.56 29.85 18.73
CA ASP A 202 5.60 30.67 17.99
C ASP A 202 5.96 30.81 16.51
N PHE A 203 7.18 30.42 16.12
CA PHE A 203 7.62 30.52 14.74
C PHE A 203 7.07 29.35 13.91
N LYS A 204 6.25 29.70 12.91
CA LYS A 204 5.69 28.75 11.95
C LYS A 204 6.39 28.91 10.61
N LEU A 205 6.95 27.81 10.10
CA LEU A 205 7.57 27.76 8.77
C LEU A 205 6.56 27.98 7.64
N ALA A 206 5.31 27.60 7.85
CA ALA A 206 4.20 27.83 6.94
C ALA A 206 2.88 27.89 7.70
N ALA A 207 1.84 28.43 7.05
CA ALA A 207 0.51 28.58 7.66
C ALA A 207 -0.07 27.25 8.19
N LEU A 208 0.19 26.13 7.49
CA LEU A 208 -0.32 24.80 7.82
C LEU A 208 0.70 23.91 8.57
N ALA A 209 1.95 24.35 8.68
CA ALA A 209 2.98 23.60 9.38
C ALA A 209 3.07 24.07 10.84
N PRO A 210 3.02 23.16 11.84
CA PRO A 210 3.29 23.52 13.22
C PRO A 210 4.75 24.01 13.39
N SER A 211 5.00 24.75 14.47
CA SER A 211 6.35 25.12 14.89
C SER A 211 7.22 23.89 15.16
N LEU A 212 8.54 23.99 14.93
CA LEU A 212 9.48 22.88 15.12
C LEU A 212 9.55 22.42 16.57
N CYS A 213 9.43 23.36 17.51
CA CYS A 213 9.47 23.12 18.93
C CYS A 213 8.21 23.66 19.62
N GLN A 214 7.94 23.18 20.82
CA GLN A 214 6.91 23.72 21.70
C GLN A 214 7.38 23.65 23.14
N LYS A 215 6.95 24.61 23.96
CA LYS A 215 7.24 24.58 25.40
C LYS A 215 6.37 23.52 26.08
N GLU A 216 7.01 22.66 26.84
CA GLU A 216 6.34 21.72 27.74
C GLU A 216 5.51 22.50 28.77
N PRO A 217 4.20 22.24 28.91
CA PRO A 217 3.32 23.08 29.73
C PRO A 217 3.73 23.22 31.20
N LEU A 218 4.29 22.16 31.79
CA LEU A 218 4.61 22.12 33.22
C LEU A 218 5.99 22.72 33.54
N THR A 219 7.00 22.35 32.76
CA THR A 219 8.40 22.74 33.01
C THR A 219 8.80 24.00 32.25
N ASN A 220 7.98 24.42 31.28
CA ASN A 220 8.26 25.49 30.32
C ASN A 220 9.53 25.24 29.47
N VAL A 221 10.07 24.02 29.48
CA VAL A 221 11.24 23.63 28.70
C VAL A 221 10.86 23.55 27.22
N LEU A 222 11.68 24.13 26.35
CA LEU A 222 11.49 24.07 24.91
C LEU A 222 11.88 22.68 24.40
N ARG A 223 10.91 21.96 23.83
CA ARG A 223 11.07 20.58 23.35
C ARG A 223 10.81 20.51 21.85
N PRO A 224 11.63 19.78 21.07
CA PRO A 224 11.35 19.56 19.66
C PRO A 224 10.15 18.63 19.49
N ARG A 225 9.43 18.80 18.38
CA ARG A 225 8.39 17.86 17.95
C ARG A 225 9.01 16.63 17.28
N ASN A 226 8.28 15.53 17.29
CA ASN A 226 8.75 14.26 16.74
C ASN A 226 9.15 14.37 15.26
N PHE A 227 8.37 15.08 14.43
CA PHE A 227 8.71 15.30 13.03
C PHE A 227 10.03 16.08 12.86
N ALA A 228 10.32 17.03 13.75
CA ALA A 228 11.54 17.82 13.70
C ALA A 228 12.77 16.96 14.04
N LEU A 229 12.64 16.06 15.02
CA LEU A 229 13.68 15.07 15.33
C LEU A 229 13.89 14.07 14.19
N LEU A 230 12.83 13.61 13.52
CA LEU A 230 12.97 12.68 12.39
C LEU A 230 13.65 13.33 11.18
N LEU A 231 13.44 14.62 10.94
CA LEU A 231 13.98 15.36 9.80
C LEU A 231 15.37 15.96 10.05
N PHE A 232 15.61 16.45 11.27
CA PHE A 232 16.76 17.27 11.62
C PHE A 232 17.46 16.80 12.90
N GLY A 233 17.09 15.66 13.48
CA GLY A 233 17.74 15.14 14.69
C GLY A 233 19.13 14.58 14.38
N ARG A 234 20.06 14.77 15.31
CA ARG A 234 21.43 14.20 15.22
C ARG A 234 21.40 12.67 15.28
N GLU A 235 20.59 12.12 16.19
CA GLU A 235 20.44 10.68 16.42
C GLU A 235 18.95 10.32 16.60
N PRO A 236 18.15 10.30 15.52
CA PRO A 236 16.70 10.05 15.62
C PRO A 236 16.37 8.69 16.25
N THR A 237 17.21 7.68 16.03
CA THR A 237 17.07 6.31 16.55
C THR A 237 17.13 6.24 18.08
N ARG A 238 17.78 7.22 18.74
CA ARG A 238 17.78 7.34 20.21
C ARG A 238 16.39 7.60 20.79
N PHE A 239 15.53 8.28 20.02
CA PHE A 239 14.17 8.61 20.42
C PHE A 239 13.13 7.69 19.81
N PHE A 240 13.44 7.13 18.63
CA PHE A 240 12.56 6.28 17.86
C PHE A 240 13.34 5.05 17.38
N PRO A 241 13.52 4.01 18.23
CA PRO A 241 14.36 2.85 17.91
C PRO A 241 13.97 2.14 16.61
N GLY A 242 12.67 2.09 16.30
CA GLY A 242 12.18 1.52 15.04
C GLY A 242 12.34 2.39 13.79
N ALA A 243 12.75 3.65 13.91
CA ALA A 243 12.86 4.60 12.79
C ALA A 243 14.10 4.36 11.92
N VAL A 244 14.33 3.10 11.55
CA VAL A 244 15.41 2.65 10.67
C VAL A 244 14.81 1.94 9.46
N SER A 245 15.58 1.90 8.37
CA SER A 245 15.21 1.17 7.17
C SER A 245 16.20 0.03 6.92
N ILE A 246 15.68 -1.18 6.72
CA ILE A 246 16.50 -2.35 6.39
C ILE A 246 16.36 -2.63 4.91
N PHE A 247 17.48 -2.62 4.21
CA PHE A 247 17.58 -2.95 2.79
C PHE A 247 18.23 -4.32 2.64
N SER A 248 17.52 -5.25 2.01
CA SER A 248 17.98 -6.62 1.76
C SER A 248 17.92 -6.99 0.29
N ILE A 249 18.95 -7.67 -0.21
CA ILE A 249 18.95 -8.27 -1.55
C ILE A 249 19.10 -9.79 -1.40
N TYR A 250 18.16 -10.53 -1.98
CA TYR A 250 18.19 -11.97 -2.15
C TYR A 250 18.30 -12.29 -3.65
N PRO A 251 19.33 -13.03 -4.10
CA PRO A 251 19.48 -13.36 -5.52
C PRO A 251 18.36 -14.27 -6.07
N GLY A 252 17.65 -14.99 -5.19
CA GLY A 252 16.57 -15.91 -5.51
C GLY A 252 15.15 -15.33 -5.43
N LYS A 253 14.15 -16.20 -5.51
CA LYS A 253 12.71 -15.84 -5.35
C LYS A 253 12.24 -15.89 -3.89
N ASP A 254 13.03 -16.49 -3.01
CA ASP A 254 12.76 -16.66 -1.60
C ASP A 254 14.00 -16.31 -0.74
N ARG A 255 13.84 -16.45 0.58
CA ARG A 255 14.89 -16.17 1.57
C ARG A 255 15.76 -17.41 1.91
N GLY A 256 15.60 -18.50 1.17
CA GLY A 256 16.28 -19.77 1.42
C GLY A 256 17.70 -19.84 0.87
N GLU A 257 18.12 -18.87 0.07
CA GLU A 257 19.48 -18.82 -0.46
C GLU A 257 20.53 -18.50 0.61
N THR A 258 21.73 -19.04 0.41
CA THR A 258 22.84 -18.97 1.39
C THR A 258 23.50 -17.59 1.49
N HIS A 259 23.29 -16.72 0.51
CA HIS A 259 23.91 -15.39 0.44
C HIS A 259 22.82 -14.33 0.33
N ALA A 260 22.82 -13.40 1.26
CA ALA A 260 21.95 -12.22 1.22
C ALA A 260 22.76 -11.00 1.65
N GLU A 261 22.60 -9.90 0.92
CA GLU A 261 23.10 -8.61 1.38
C GLU A 261 22.06 -7.99 2.29
N ARG A 262 22.50 -7.47 3.43
CA ARG A 262 21.62 -6.75 4.35
C ARG A 262 22.33 -5.54 4.91
N ILE A 263 21.68 -4.39 4.80
CA ILE A 263 22.18 -3.11 5.27
C ILE A 263 21.09 -2.43 6.08
N GLU A 264 21.48 -1.93 7.23
CA GLU A 264 20.64 -1.09 8.05
C GLU A 264 20.98 0.38 7.78
N LEU A 265 19.95 1.18 7.50
CA LEU A 265 20.05 2.59 7.20
C LEU A 265 19.44 3.37 8.35
N GLU A 266 20.32 4.03 9.10
CA GLU A 266 19.98 4.95 10.17
C GLU A 266 20.11 6.41 9.71
N GLY A 267 19.81 7.33 10.61
CA GLY A 267 19.86 8.79 10.40
C GLY A 267 18.48 9.39 10.20
N THR A 268 18.46 10.63 9.71
CA THR A 268 17.22 11.33 9.40
C THR A 268 16.43 10.60 8.30
N ILE A 269 15.11 10.76 8.30
CA ILE A 269 14.26 10.09 7.31
C ILE A 269 14.55 10.55 5.87
N VAL A 270 15.11 11.76 5.70
CA VAL A 270 15.53 12.28 4.39
C VAL A 270 16.79 11.58 3.92
N GLU A 271 17.77 11.37 4.80
CA GLU A 271 18.98 10.60 4.48
C GLU A 271 18.63 9.15 4.15
N GLN A 272 17.75 8.52 4.93
CA GLN A 272 17.25 7.18 4.65
C GLN A 272 16.56 7.12 3.28
N ALA A 273 15.66 8.06 2.98
CA ALA A 273 14.98 8.12 1.68
C ALA A 273 15.97 8.23 0.52
N ASN A 274 16.94 9.15 0.60
CA ASN A 274 17.93 9.36 -0.45
C ASN A 274 18.80 8.11 -0.67
N LYS A 275 19.32 7.51 0.41
CA LYS A 275 20.13 6.28 0.33
C LYS A 275 19.34 5.10 -0.25
N LEU A 276 18.07 4.95 0.14
CA LEU A 276 17.20 3.92 -0.41
C LEU A 276 16.93 4.12 -1.91
N ILE A 277 16.62 5.35 -2.32
CA ILE A 277 16.38 5.69 -3.73
C ILE A 277 17.64 5.44 -4.57
N GLU A 278 18.81 5.85 -4.08
CA GLU A 278 20.09 5.61 -4.76
C GLU A 278 20.34 4.10 -4.96
N ARG A 279 20.17 3.30 -3.91
CA ARG A 279 20.35 1.84 -3.98
C ARG A 279 19.33 1.16 -4.89
N LEU A 280 18.07 1.57 -4.84
CA LEU A 280 17.04 1.04 -5.73
C LEU A 280 17.30 1.39 -7.19
N ASN A 281 17.82 2.60 -7.46
CA ASN A 281 18.20 2.99 -8.81
C ASN A 281 19.39 2.19 -9.34
N ALA A 282 20.34 1.81 -8.48
CA ALA A 282 21.42 0.90 -8.86
C ALA A 282 20.90 -0.48 -9.29
N GLU A 283 19.85 -0.97 -8.61
CA GLU A 283 19.18 -2.25 -8.93
C GLU A 283 18.20 -2.17 -10.10
N ALA A 284 17.75 -0.96 -10.45
CA ALA A 284 16.85 -0.69 -11.57
C ALA A 284 17.56 -0.69 -12.95
N TYR A 285 18.74 -1.33 -13.07
CA TYR A 285 19.55 -1.34 -14.27
C TYR A 285 18.73 -1.55 -15.55
N ILE A 286 19.06 -0.74 -16.56
CA ILE A 286 18.42 -0.75 -17.86
C ILE A 286 19.10 -1.80 -18.73
N VAL A 287 18.36 -2.81 -19.18
CA VAL A 287 18.88 -3.71 -20.21
C VAL A 287 18.96 -2.94 -21.53
N PHE A 288 20.18 -2.81 -22.04
CA PHE A 288 20.45 -2.38 -23.41
C PHE A 288 20.45 -3.58 -24.34
N ASP A 289 19.54 -3.57 -25.32
CA ASP A 289 19.64 -4.44 -26.48
C ASP A 289 20.23 -3.65 -27.64
N LYS A 290 21.49 -3.96 -28.01
CA LYS A 290 22.18 -3.31 -29.15
C LYS A 290 21.79 -3.93 -30.51
N THR A 291 21.03 -5.01 -30.52
CA THR A 291 20.70 -5.79 -31.72
C THR A 291 19.35 -5.42 -32.33
N SER A 292 18.48 -4.76 -31.55
CA SER A 292 17.17 -4.30 -32.00
C SER A 292 17.10 -2.77 -32.06
N THR A 293 17.14 -2.20 -33.27
CA THR A 293 16.97 -0.74 -33.50
C THR A 293 15.53 -0.25 -33.29
N THR A 294 14.58 -1.16 -33.08
CA THR A 294 13.14 -0.89 -33.00
C THR A 294 12.55 -1.03 -31.60
N MET A 295 13.27 -1.61 -30.64
CA MET A 295 12.79 -1.84 -29.28
C MET A 295 13.45 -0.86 -28.29
N PRO A 296 12.68 -0.03 -27.56
CA PRO A 296 13.24 0.86 -26.56
C PRO A 296 13.81 0.06 -25.38
N ASN A 297 14.87 0.60 -24.78
CA ASN A 297 15.46 0.08 -23.55
C ASN A 297 14.40 0.07 -22.42
N LEU A 298 14.29 -1.05 -21.67
CA LEU A 298 13.31 -1.21 -20.60
C LEU A 298 13.99 -1.45 -19.25
N ALA A 299 13.62 -0.63 -18.26
CA ALA A 299 14.13 -0.76 -16.90
C ALA A 299 13.59 -2.03 -16.23
N LYS A 300 14.37 -2.66 -15.34
CA LYS A 300 13.92 -3.81 -14.54
C LYS A 300 12.70 -3.47 -13.72
N TYR A 301 12.75 -2.27 -13.13
CA TYR A 301 11.67 -1.62 -12.42
C TYR A 301 11.68 -0.14 -12.81
N PRO A 302 10.51 0.51 -12.94
CA PRO A 302 10.47 1.94 -13.20
C PRO A 302 10.97 2.73 -11.98
N SER A 303 12.03 3.53 -12.15
CA SER A 303 12.64 4.33 -11.07
C SER A 303 11.63 5.22 -10.35
N ARG A 304 10.69 5.80 -11.11
CA ARG A 304 9.61 6.62 -10.54
C ARG A 304 8.68 5.84 -9.62
N ALA A 305 8.33 4.60 -9.97
CA ALA A 305 7.47 3.76 -9.13
C ALA A 305 8.20 3.34 -7.85
N LEU A 306 9.48 2.99 -7.94
CA LEU A 306 10.34 2.67 -6.79
C LEU A 306 10.48 3.85 -5.82
N GLN A 307 10.80 5.04 -6.35
CA GLN A 307 10.92 6.26 -5.56
C GLN A 307 9.61 6.56 -4.82
N GLU A 308 8.49 6.53 -5.54
CA GLU A 308 7.18 6.83 -4.99
C GLU A 308 6.78 5.83 -3.89
N ALA A 309 7.04 4.54 -4.11
CA ALA A 309 6.72 3.50 -3.14
C ALA A 309 7.55 3.63 -1.85
N VAL A 310 8.86 3.93 -1.95
CA VAL A 310 9.73 4.16 -0.77
C VAL A 310 9.32 5.41 -0.01
N VAL A 311 9.10 6.52 -0.72
CA VAL A 311 8.73 7.78 -0.07
C VAL A 311 7.39 7.61 0.65
N ASN A 312 6.41 6.93 0.04
CA ASN A 312 5.13 6.64 0.69
C ASN A 312 5.31 5.72 1.91
N ALA A 313 6.17 4.70 1.82
CA ALA A 313 6.46 3.81 2.93
C ALA A 313 7.06 4.55 4.13
N LEU A 314 7.92 5.56 3.92
CA LEU A 314 8.49 6.38 4.99
C LEU A 314 7.48 7.43 5.50
N ALA A 315 6.86 8.17 4.59
CA ALA A 315 5.90 9.23 4.92
C ALA A 315 4.71 8.76 5.75
N HIS A 316 4.16 7.59 5.41
CA HIS A 316 2.96 7.04 6.03
C HIS A 316 3.27 6.00 7.10
N ARG A 317 4.55 5.75 7.43
CA ARG A 317 4.96 4.81 8.48
C ARG A 317 4.31 5.16 9.83
N ASP A 318 3.91 4.12 10.56
CA ASP A 318 3.62 4.25 11.98
C ASP A 318 4.95 4.31 12.77
N TYR A 319 5.32 5.51 13.19
CA TYR A 319 6.55 5.75 13.95
C TYR A 319 6.42 5.46 15.45
N GLU A 320 5.24 5.09 15.94
CA GLU A 320 5.08 4.52 17.28
C GLU A 320 5.48 3.03 17.33
N SER A 321 5.61 2.38 16.18
CA SER A 321 6.09 1.01 16.07
C SER A 321 7.62 0.93 16.09
N ASP A 322 8.14 -0.06 16.82
CA ASP A 322 9.56 -0.40 16.84
C ASP A 322 10.00 -1.25 15.62
N GLN A 323 9.05 -1.67 14.77
CA GLN A 323 9.38 -2.46 13.57
C GLN A 323 10.02 -1.57 12.50
N PRO A 324 11.14 -1.95 11.87
CA PRO A 324 11.77 -1.14 10.83
C PRO A 324 10.99 -1.20 9.51
N THR A 325 11.15 -0.18 8.66
CA THR A 325 10.74 -0.28 7.26
C THR A 325 11.65 -1.28 6.55
N ARG A 326 11.10 -2.25 5.82
CA ARG A 326 11.91 -3.26 5.13
C ARG A 326 11.74 -3.15 3.63
N ILE A 327 12.86 -2.99 2.93
CA ILE A 327 12.93 -3.01 1.48
C ILE A 327 13.68 -4.29 1.12
N THR A 328 12.96 -5.24 0.54
CA THR A 328 13.52 -6.55 0.17
C THR A 328 13.46 -6.70 -1.33
N ILE A 329 14.61 -6.89 -1.96
CA ILE A 329 14.73 -7.15 -3.38
C ILE A 329 14.92 -8.64 -3.57
N PHE A 330 14.05 -9.22 -4.37
CA PHE A 330 14.18 -10.57 -4.89
C PHE A 330 14.55 -10.50 -6.37
N SER A 331 14.86 -11.67 -6.91
CA SER A 331 15.16 -11.84 -8.33
C SER A 331 14.05 -11.35 -9.27
N ASP A 332 12.78 -11.41 -8.83
CA ASP A 332 11.58 -11.17 -9.63
C ASP A 332 10.68 -10.04 -9.12
N ARG A 333 10.94 -9.48 -7.93
CA ARG A 333 10.11 -8.41 -7.33
C ARG A 333 10.87 -7.60 -6.29
N VAL A 334 10.35 -6.40 -5.99
CA VAL A 334 10.73 -5.61 -4.83
C VAL A 334 9.55 -5.56 -3.86
N GLU A 335 9.78 -5.90 -2.61
CA GLU A 335 8.81 -5.79 -1.52
C GLU A 335 9.19 -4.62 -0.60
N ILE A 336 8.28 -3.67 -0.43
CA ILE A 336 8.45 -2.51 0.44
C ILE A 336 7.41 -2.64 1.56
N ASN A 337 7.85 -3.09 2.72
CA ASN A 337 7.04 -3.32 3.91
C ASN A 337 7.16 -2.12 4.86
N SER A 338 6.06 -1.39 5.06
CA SER A 338 5.96 -0.28 6.00
C SER A 338 5.15 -0.66 7.23
N PRO A 339 5.65 -0.36 8.45
CA PRO A 339 4.89 -0.49 9.69
C PRO A 339 3.62 0.36 9.71
N GLY A 340 2.56 -0.21 10.26
CA GLY A 340 1.20 0.34 10.34
C GLY A 340 0.34 -0.06 9.14
N THR A 341 -0.91 -0.43 9.41
CA THR A 341 -1.91 -0.76 8.36
C THR A 341 -2.50 0.49 7.70
N LEU A 342 -3.42 0.36 6.74
CA LEU A 342 -4.18 1.50 6.23
C LEU A 342 -5.07 2.09 7.33
N PRO A 343 -5.10 3.42 7.49
CA PRO A 343 -6.10 4.10 8.32
C PRO A 343 -7.51 3.66 7.91
N SER A 344 -8.42 3.52 8.86
CA SER A 344 -9.76 2.99 8.55
C SER A 344 -10.62 3.89 7.67
N ALA A 345 -10.28 5.19 7.61
CA ALA A 345 -10.95 6.15 6.74
C ALA A 345 -10.64 5.91 5.26
N ILE A 346 -9.66 5.06 4.97
CA ILE A 346 -9.24 4.72 3.62
C ILE A 346 -9.97 3.46 3.18
N ASP A 347 -10.75 3.58 2.11
CA ASP A 347 -11.37 2.42 1.49
C ASP A 347 -10.28 1.60 0.79
N ARG A 348 -10.17 0.32 1.18
CA ARG A 348 -9.13 -0.58 0.68
C ARG A 348 -9.24 -0.79 -0.83
N ILE A 349 -10.45 -0.87 -1.37
CA ILE A 349 -10.70 -1.09 -2.80
C ILE A 349 -10.29 0.16 -3.56
N LYS A 350 -10.77 1.34 -3.14
CA LYS A 350 -10.39 2.62 -3.78
C LYS A 350 -8.89 2.89 -3.68
N PHE A 351 -8.26 2.52 -2.57
CA PHE A 351 -6.82 2.63 -2.39
C PHE A 351 -6.05 1.82 -3.44
N VAL A 352 -6.37 0.53 -3.58
CA VAL A 352 -5.72 -0.36 -4.56
C VAL A 352 -5.97 0.13 -6.00
N GLU A 353 -7.14 0.70 -6.28
CA GLU A 353 -7.47 1.30 -7.58
C GLU A 353 -6.80 2.68 -7.82
N GLY A 354 -6.16 3.26 -6.81
CA GLY A 354 -5.60 4.62 -6.89
C GLY A 354 -6.67 5.71 -7.00
N ARG A 355 -7.87 5.49 -6.44
CA ARG A 355 -9.00 6.43 -6.48
C ARG A 355 -9.33 7.04 -5.12
N GLU A 356 -8.60 6.63 -4.09
CA GLU A 356 -8.83 7.14 -2.75
C GLU A 356 -8.36 8.58 -2.58
N SER A 357 -9.05 9.31 -1.70
CA SER A 357 -8.68 10.66 -1.32
C SER A 357 -7.34 10.67 -0.57
N PRO A 358 -6.53 11.74 -0.72
CA PRO A 358 -5.26 11.84 -0.01
C PRO A 358 -5.45 11.83 1.51
N PHE A 359 -4.68 11.00 2.20
CA PHE A 359 -4.64 11.00 3.67
C PHE A 359 -3.23 10.78 4.18
N TRP A 360 -2.72 11.74 4.96
CA TRP A 360 -1.41 11.67 5.58
C TRP A 360 -1.53 11.30 7.06
N ARG A 361 -0.93 10.16 7.45
CA ARG A 361 -0.78 9.78 8.85
C ARG A 361 0.08 10.80 9.61
N ASN A 362 1.20 11.19 9.02
CA ASN A 362 2.17 12.12 9.60
C ASN A 362 2.05 13.49 8.91
N GLN A 363 1.11 14.31 9.39
CA GLN A 363 0.76 15.60 8.77
C GLN A 363 1.81 16.70 8.96
N GLY A 364 2.66 16.60 9.98
CA GLY A 364 3.84 17.45 10.12
C GLY A 364 4.89 17.10 9.06
N LEU A 365 5.14 15.81 8.82
CA LEU A 365 6.08 15.34 7.79
C LEU A 365 5.63 15.65 6.36
N ALA A 366 4.33 15.56 6.08
CA ALA A 366 3.75 15.80 4.75
C ALA A 366 4.25 17.10 4.10
N TYR A 367 4.23 18.20 4.86
CA TYR A 367 4.69 19.51 4.39
C TYR A 367 6.15 19.47 3.92
N PHE A 368 7.04 18.89 4.73
CA PHE A 368 8.47 18.83 4.43
C PHE A 368 8.77 17.87 3.27
N PHE A 369 8.08 16.74 3.17
CA PHE A 369 8.27 15.78 2.08
C PHE A 369 7.94 16.40 0.72
N ILE A 370 6.86 17.18 0.66
CA ILE A 370 6.48 17.92 -0.55
C ILE A 370 7.51 19.03 -0.84
N LYS A 371 7.91 19.81 0.17
CA LYS A 371 8.86 20.93 0.00
C LYS A 371 10.28 20.49 -0.37
N LEU A 372 10.71 19.34 0.12
CA LEU A 372 11.99 18.72 -0.23
C LEU A 372 11.93 17.96 -1.57
N GLN A 373 10.77 17.99 -2.27
CA GLN A 373 10.54 17.29 -3.54
C GLN A 373 10.73 15.77 -3.45
N LEU A 374 10.58 15.21 -2.25
CA LEU A 374 10.58 13.76 -2.05
C LEU A 374 9.24 13.17 -2.49
N ALA A 375 8.13 13.85 -2.16
CA ALA A 375 6.77 13.46 -2.55
C ALA A 375 6.17 14.45 -3.57
N GLN A 376 5.31 13.93 -4.45
CA GLN A 376 4.45 14.79 -5.29
C GLN A 376 3.26 15.33 -4.49
N THR A 377 2.57 16.32 -5.06
CA THR A 377 1.35 16.91 -4.50
C THR A 377 0.29 15.83 -4.22
N GLU A 378 -0.54 16.08 -3.20
CA GLU A 378 -1.47 15.13 -2.58
C GLU A 378 -2.29 14.29 -3.59
N GLY A 379 -2.34 12.97 -3.33
CA GLY A 379 -3.22 12.03 -4.06
C GLY A 379 -2.65 11.41 -5.32
N GLN A 380 -1.45 11.79 -5.75
CA GLN A 380 -0.87 11.27 -7.00
C GLN A 380 0.06 10.07 -6.82
N GLY A 381 0.42 9.69 -5.58
CA GLY A 381 1.42 8.67 -5.32
C GLY A 381 1.05 7.28 -5.85
N ILE A 382 0.00 6.67 -5.30
CA ILE A 382 -0.49 5.36 -5.76
C ILE A 382 -0.86 5.36 -7.25
N PRO A 383 -1.60 6.35 -7.79
CA PRO A 383 -1.83 6.47 -9.23
C PRO A 383 -0.56 6.51 -10.07
N THR A 384 0.50 7.17 -9.58
CA THR A 384 1.79 7.24 -10.27
C THR A 384 2.46 5.88 -10.33
N ILE A 385 2.46 5.12 -9.23
CA ILE A 385 2.99 3.74 -9.21
C ILE A 385 2.24 2.90 -10.25
N LEU A 386 0.90 2.89 -10.20
CA LEU A 386 0.05 2.13 -11.13
C LEU A 386 0.31 2.50 -12.60
N ARG A 387 0.32 3.81 -12.89
CA ARG A 387 0.52 4.34 -14.25
C ARG A 387 1.91 4.02 -14.79
N THR A 388 2.95 4.23 -13.99
CA THR A 388 4.33 4.03 -14.43
C THR A 388 4.64 2.54 -14.62
N MET A 389 4.19 1.67 -13.72
CA MET A 389 4.33 0.21 -13.89
C MET A 389 3.67 -0.26 -15.18
N LYS A 390 2.44 0.21 -15.45
CA LYS A 390 1.70 -0.13 -16.69
C LYS A 390 2.38 0.41 -17.94
N ALA A 391 2.87 1.65 -17.93
CA ALA A 391 3.50 2.30 -19.08
C ALA A 391 4.78 1.56 -19.52
N GLU A 392 5.54 1.04 -18.57
CA GLU A 392 6.78 0.30 -18.82
C GLU A 392 6.54 -1.20 -19.06
N GLY A 393 5.29 -1.69 -19.06
CA GLY A 393 4.99 -3.11 -19.29
C GLY A 393 5.30 -4.04 -18.11
N CYS A 394 5.51 -3.49 -16.91
CA CYS A 394 5.69 -4.28 -15.69
C CYS A 394 4.35 -4.82 -15.16
N PRO A 395 4.36 -5.90 -14.36
CA PRO A 395 3.16 -6.37 -13.66
C PRO A 395 2.55 -5.27 -12.79
N ALA A 396 1.23 -5.28 -12.62
CA ALA A 396 0.57 -4.34 -11.73
C ALA A 396 1.09 -4.51 -10.29
N PRO A 397 1.29 -3.41 -9.54
CA PRO A 397 1.71 -3.48 -8.15
C PRO A 397 0.65 -4.20 -7.30
N ILE A 398 1.10 -5.00 -6.33
CA ILE A 398 0.24 -5.67 -5.36
C ILE A 398 0.40 -4.97 -4.01
N PHE A 399 -0.71 -4.72 -3.32
CA PHE A 399 -0.70 -4.15 -1.98
C PHE A 399 -1.27 -5.16 -0.99
N GLU A 400 -0.42 -5.72 -0.14
CA GLU A 400 -0.84 -6.60 0.95
C GLU A 400 -1.07 -5.77 2.21
N ILE A 401 -2.33 -5.64 2.62
CA ILE A 401 -2.74 -4.80 3.75
C ILE A 401 -2.98 -5.71 4.96
N GLY A 402 -1.95 -5.86 5.79
CA GLY A 402 -1.99 -6.59 7.06
C GLY A 402 -2.71 -5.82 8.17
N SER A 403 -2.77 -6.40 9.36
CA SER A 403 -3.32 -5.73 10.56
C SER A 403 -2.37 -4.67 11.12
N GLU A 404 -1.06 -4.89 10.99
CA GLU A 404 -0.01 -4.06 11.61
C GLU A 404 0.98 -3.50 10.59
N ASN A 405 0.83 -3.80 9.30
CA ASN A 405 1.73 -3.37 8.24
C ASN A 405 1.04 -3.30 6.88
N LEU A 406 1.71 -2.65 5.95
CA LEU A 406 1.35 -2.61 4.54
C LEU A 406 2.58 -2.96 3.69
N VAL A 407 2.43 -3.92 2.78
CA VAL A 407 3.49 -4.31 1.84
C VAL A 407 3.10 -3.90 0.43
N CYS A 408 3.94 -3.08 -0.21
CA CYS A 408 3.86 -2.78 -1.63
C CYS A 408 4.83 -3.69 -2.38
N ILE A 409 4.31 -4.51 -3.31
CA ILE A 409 5.07 -5.47 -4.09
C ILE A 409 5.08 -5.01 -5.54
N LEU A 410 6.28 -4.79 -6.08
CA LEU A 410 6.52 -4.36 -7.44
C LEU A 410 7.18 -5.50 -8.22
N GLY A 411 6.45 -6.09 -9.17
CA GLY A 411 6.98 -7.16 -10.03
C GLY A 411 7.99 -6.63 -11.05
N ALA A 412 9.03 -7.42 -11.32
CA ALA A 412 10.02 -7.09 -12.34
C ALA A 412 9.40 -7.17 -13.73
N HIS A 413 9.94 -6.40 -14.67
CA HIS A 413 9.54 -6.49 -16.06
C HIS A 413 9.77 -7.92 -16.60
N PRO A 414 8.81 -8.57 -17.30
CA PRO A 414 8.93 -9.98 -17.72
C PRO A 414 10.16 -10.28 -18.59
N ARG A 415 10.60 -9.32 -19.41
CA ARG A 415 11.84 -9.47 -20.20
C ARG A 415 13.10 -9.68 -19.35
N HIS A 416 13.14 -9.13 -18.14
CA HIS A 416 14.27 -9.34 -17.23
C HIS A 416 14.30 -10.75 -16.67
N GLU A 417 13.13 -11.37 -16.46
CA GLU A 417 13.06 -12.79 -16.12
C GLU A 417 13.65 -13.63 -17.26
N ALA A 418 13.27 -13.37 -18.51
CA ALA A 418 13.81 -14.09 -19.67
C ALA A 418 15.34 -13.97 -19.80
N ILE A 419 15.90 -12.76 -19.62
CA ILE A 419 17.35 -12.52 -19.68
C ILE A 419 18.08 -13.22 -18.53
N ARG A 420 17.49 -13.22 -17.32
CA ARG A 420 18.08 -13.89 -16.16
C ARG A 420 18.11 -15.40 -16.35
N GLU A 421 17.01 -15.99 -16.79
CA GLU A 421 16.94 -17.43 -17.11
C GLU A 421 17.96 -17.80 -18.19
N LEU A 422 18.12 -16.95 -19.22
CA LEU A 422 19.10 -17.16 -20.28
C LEU A 422 20.53 -17.14 -19.74
N ARG A 423 20.91 -16.12 -18.94
CA ARG A 423 22.24 -16.07 -18.29
C ARG A 423 22.45 -17.25 -17.34
N SER A 424 21.41 -17.67 -16.62
CA SER A 424 21.49 -18.83 -15.75
C SER A 424 21.73 -20.11 -16.54
N ALA A 425 21.11 -20.27 -17.71
CA ALA A 425 21.35 -21.37 -18.62
C ALA A 425 22.76 -21.33 -19.25
N GLU A 426 23.28 -20.14 -19.60
CA GLU A 426 24.67 -19.97 -20.05
C GLU A 426 25.66 -20.41 -18.96
N ASN A 427 25.44 -19.98 -17.70
CA ASN A 427 26.27 -20.40 -16.57
C ASN A 427 26.22 -21.91 -16.33
N ASP A 428 25.03 -22.52 -16.35
CA ASP A 428 24.89 -23.97 -16.20
C ASP A 428 25.60 -24.73 -17.33
N THR A 429 25.55 -24.21 -18.56
CA THR A 429 26.29 -24.76 -19.71
C THR A 429 27.80 -24.70 -19.45
N VAL A 430 28.32 -23.57 -18.96
CA VAL A 430 29.75 -23.39 -18.65
C VAL A 430 30.21 -24.32 -17.51
N VAL A 431 29.37 -24.54 -16.50
CA VAL A 431 29.67 -25.43 -15.36
C VAL A 431 29.44 -26.92 -15.72
N GLY A 432 28.89 -27.22 -16.90
CA GLY A 432 28.67 -28.57 -17.41
C GLY A 432 27.35 -29.21 -16.98
N ASN A 433 26.41 -28.44 -16.41
CA ASN A 433 25.08 -28.89 -16.03
C ASN A 433 24.09 -28.77 -17.19
N TYR A 434 24.34 -29.51 -18.28
CA TYR A 434 23.61 -29.36 -19.54
C TYR A 434 22.11 -29.67 -19.45
N SER A 435 21.72 -30.63 -18.59
CA SER A 435 20.31 -30.98 -18.43
C SER A 435 19.48 -29.83 -17.85
N ALA A 436 20.01 -29.14 -16.83
CA ALA A 436 19.34 -27.98 -16.24
C ALA A 436 19.35 -26.78 -17.20
N ALA A 437 20.47 -26.56 -17.91
CA ALA A 437 20.56 -25.52 -18.93
C ALA A 437 19.52 -25.73 -20.04
N LEU A 438 19.36 -26.97 -20.51
CA LEU A 438 18.41 -27.32 -21.56
C LEU A 438 16.97 -27.06 -21.14
N GLU A 439 16.58 -27.46 -19.93
CA GLU A 439 15.23 -27.22 -19.40
C GLU A 439 14.89 -25.71 -19.37
N LYS A 440 15.84 -24.89 -18.91
CA LYS A 440 15.69 -23.42 -18.87
C LYS A 440 15.54 -22.83 -20.27
N VAL A 441 16.35 -23.26 -21.23
CA VAL A 441 16.28 -22.78 -22.61
C VAL A 441 15.01 -23.23 -23.32
N GLU A 442 14.55 -24.47 -23.11
CA GLU A 442 13.27 -24.95 -23.65
C GLU A 442 12.09 -24.14 -23.11
N LYS A 443 12.11 -23.77 -21.83
CA LYS A 443 11.11 -22.88 -21.24
C LYS A 443 11.11 -21.50 -21.90
N LEU A 444 12.27 -20.93 -22.21
CA LEU A 444 12.39 -19.65 -22.92
C LEU A 444 11.84 -19.76 -24.35
N LEU A 445 12.19 -20.82 -25.07
CA LEU A 445 11.76 -21.06 -26.45
C LEU A 445 10.27 -21.40 -26.58
N ASN A 446 9.67 -22.03 -25.56
CA ASN A 446 8.22 -22.23 -25.51
C ASN A 446 7.46 -20.89 -25.39
N ASN A 447 8.05 -19.89 -24.72
CA ASN A 447 7.46 -18.55 -24.61
C ASN A 447 7.70 -17.71 -25.87
N ASP A 448 8.91 -17.76 -26.43
CA ASP A 448 9.30 -17.06 -27.65
C ASP A 448 10.18 -17.98 -28.54
N PRO A 449 9.56 -18.68 -29.52
CA PRO A 449 10.27 -19.57 -30.42
C PRO A 449 11.28 -18.87 -31.34
N TYR A 450 11.24 -17.54 -31.43
CA TYR A 450 12.11 -16.73 -32.30
C TYR A 450 13.16 -15.95 -31.50
N ASN A 451 13.37 -16.26 -30.22
CA ASN A 451 14.46 -15.68 -29.45
C ASN A 451 15.80 -16.23 -29.96
N PHE A 452 16.48 -15.45 -30.80
CA PHE A 452 17.73 -15.84 -31.47
C PHE A 452 18.79 -16.35 -30.52
N ARG A 453 19.01 -15.66 -29.39
CA ARG A 453 20.04 -16.06 -28.42
C ARG A 453 19.70 -17.37 -27.72
N SER A 454 18.43 -17.57 -27.35
CA SER A 454 17.97 -18.85 -26.80
C SER A 454 18.09 -19.98 -27.81
N LEU A 455 17.83 -19.73 -29.10
CA LEU A 455 17.99 -20.71 -30.18
C LEU A 455 19.45 -21.12 -30.39
N GLU A 456 20.37 -20.14 -30.43
CA GLU A 456 21.81 -20.37 -30.50
C GLU A 456 22.27 -21.24 -29.33
N LEU A 457 21.89 -20.89 -28.10
CA LEU A 457 22.25 -21.64 -26.90
C LEU A 457 21.62 -23.05 -26.89
N TYR A 458 20.39 -23.20 -27.38
CA TYR A 458 19.75 -24.51 -27.53
C TYR A 458 20.55 -25.42 -28.47
N CYS A 459 21.04 -24.87 -29.59
CA CYS A 459 21.88 -25.61 -30.53
C CYS A 459 23.22 -26.00 -29.89
N GLU A 460 23.87 -25.08 -29.17
CA GLU A 460 25.12 -25.33 -28.46
C GLU A 460 24.98 -26.43 -27.41
N ILE A 461 23.96 -26.35 -26.54
CA ILE A 461 23.71 -27.36 -25.50
C ILE A 461 23.44 -28.73 -26.13
N ASN A 462 22.62 -28.81 -27.18
CA ASN A 462 22.33 -30.08 -27.85
C ASN A 462 23.55 -30.68 -28.57
N ASN A 463 24.44 -29.85 -29.12
CA ASN A 463 25.71 -30.33 -29.66
C ASN A 463 26.60 -30.91 -28.55
N LEU A 464 26.73 -30.20 -27.42
CA LEU A 464 27.51 -30.67 -26.26
C LEU A 464 26.95 -31.97 -25.69
N MET A 465 25.61 -32.12 -25.65
CA MET A 465 24.92 -33.34 -25.23
C MET A 465 24.88 -34.45 -26.29
N ARG A 466 25.37 -34.19 -27.52
CA ARG A 466 25.29 -35.11 -28.67
C ARG A 466 23.87 -35.52 -29.05
N THR A 467 22.92 -34.60 -28.93
CA THR A 467 21.50 -34.76 -29.30
C THR A 467 21.03 -33.73 -30.34
N PRO A 468 21.75 -33.51 -31.46
CA PRO A 468 21.37 -32.51 -32.46
C PRO A 468 20.00 -32.78 -33.13
N GLN A 469 19.48 -34.01 -33.07
CA GLN A 469 18.14 -34.36 -33.57
C GLN A 469 17.03 -33.55 -32.89
N ARG A 470 17.19 -33.19 -31.62
CA ARG A 470 16.20 -32.38 -30.88
C ARG A 470 16.00 -31.01 -31.50
N VAL A 471 17.05 -30.43 -32.11
CA VAL A 471 16.97 -29.15 -32.82
C VAL A 471 16.08 -29.28 -34.06
N ALA A 472 16.23 -30.36 -34.83
CA ALA A 472 15.38 -30.63 -35.99
C ALA A 472 13.91 -30.84 -35.59
N GLU A 473 13.69 -31.62 -34.53
CA GLU A 473 12.36 -31.85 -33.96
C GLU A 473 11.71 -30.56 -33.48
N PHE A 474 12.47 -29.70 -32.80
CA PHE A 474 11.99 -28.41 -32.32
C PHE A 474 11.59 -27.48 -33.48
N ILE A 475 12.44 -27.35 -34.52
CA ILE A 475 12.13 -26.53 -35.72
C ILE A 475 10.83 -27.01 -36.38
N PHE A 476 10.68 -28.33 -36.53
CA PHE A 476 9.52 -28.94 -37.15
C PHE A 476 8.24 -28.75 -36.31
N ASN A 477 8.31 -29.07 -35.02
CA ASN A 477 7.17 -29.02 -34.10
C ASN A 477 6.68 -27.59 -33.87
N SER A 478 7.61 -26.64 -33.71
CA SER A 478 7.32 -25.22 -33.50
C SER A 478 7.02 -24.46 -34.79
N LYS A 479 7.12 -25.11 -35.96
CA LYS A 479 6.90 -24.53 -37.29
C LYS A 479 7.65 -23.21 -37.50
N ILE A 480 8.94 -23.21 -37.20
CA ILE A 480 9.78 -22.01 -37.29
C ILE A 480 9.97 -21.62 -38.76
N ASP A 481 9.63 -20.38 -39.08
CA ASP A 481 9.94 -19.76 -40.36
C ASP A 481 11.40 -19.31 -40.38
N LEU A 482 12.24 -20.08 -41.09
CA LEU A 482 13.69 -19.86 -41.17
C LEU A 482 14.05 -18.50 -41.77
N PHE A 483 13.18 -17.90 -42.59
CA PHE A 483 13.41 -16.57 -43.18
C PHE A 483 13.33 -15.43 -42.17
N ARG A 484 12.70 -15.66 -41.01
CA ARG A 484 12.60 -14.66 -39.93
C ARG A 484 13.79 -14.69 -38.97
N LEU A 485 14.67 -15.69 -39.08
CA LEU A 485 15.87 -15.80 -38.28
C LEU A 485 16.97 -14.88 -38.80
N ASN A 486 17.84 -14.41 -37.90
CA ASN A 486 19.04 -13.69 -38.33
C ASN A 486 20.09 -14.66 -38.92
N ALA A 487 21.03 -14.14 -39.70
CA ALA A 487 22.04 -14.96 -40.37
C ALA A 487 22.91 -15.79 -39.39
N ALA A 488 23.21 -15.24 -38.20
CA ALA A 488 23.98 -15.93 -37.17
C ALA A 488 23.26 -17.18 -36.64
N THR A 489 21.98 -17.05 -36.31
CA THR A 489 21.15 -18.16 -35.83
C THR A 489 20.99 -19.22 -36.92
N GLN A 490 20.78 -18.81 -38.17
CA GLN A 490 20.70 -19.73 -39.31
C GLN A 490 21.98 -20.54 -39.48
N LEU A 491 23.15 -19.90 -39.38
CA LEU A 491 24.45 -20.57 -39.46
C LEU A 491 24.64 -21.59 -38.34
N VAL A 492 24.41 -21.19 -37.08
CA VAL A 492 24.56 -22.07 -35.91
C VAL A 492 23.62 -23.28 -36.02
N MET A 493 22.38 -23.08 -36.48
CA MET A 493 21.45 -24.18 -36.73
C MET A 493 21.94 -25.11 -37.84
N ALA A 494 22.46 -24.56 -38.95
CA ALA A 494 22.96 -25.35 -40.07
C ALA A 494 24.16 -26.22 -39.63
N GLU A 495 25.11 -25.65 -38.90
CA GLU A 495 26.27 -26.37 -38.35
C GLU A 495 25.84 -27.51 -37.43
N THR A 496 24.90 -27.22 -36.53
CA THR A 496 24.35 -28.19 -35.57
C THR A 496 23.67 -29.36 -36.28
N LEU A 497 22.79 -29.08 -37.25
CA LEU A 497 22.05 -30.13 -37.95
C LEU A 497 22.93 -30.94 -38.91
N THR A 498 24.00 -30.34 -39.46
CA THR A 498 24.96 -31.03 -40.32
C THR A 498 25.77 -32.08 -39.54
N SER A 499 25.86 -31.96 -38.21
CA SER A 499 26.49 -32.96 -37.34
C SER A 499 25.68 -34.27 -37.19
N ILE A 500 24.43 -34.30 -37.65
CA ILE A 500 23.56 -35.48 -37.56
C ILE A 500 24.03 -36.56 -38.54
N ASN A 501 24.38 -37.74 -38.02
CA ASN A 501 24.63 -38.92 -38.84
C ASN A 501 23.30 -39.49 -39.38
N ASN A 502 23.19 -39.61 -40.71
CA ASN A 502 22.01 -40.13 -41.42
C ASN A 502 20.69 -39.37 -41.11
N PRO A 503 20.58 -38.07 -41.45
CA PRO A 503 19.36 -37.30 -41.24
C PRO A 503 18.19 -37.88 -42.06
N ASN A 504 16.98 -37.85 -41.50
CA ASN A 504 15.74 -38.19 -42.22
C ASN A 504 15.44 -37.13 -43.31
N LYS A 505 14.47 -37.43 -44.19
CA LYS A 505 14.16 -36.54 -45.34
C LYS A 505 13.82 -35.11 -44.90
N SER A 506 12.98 -34.95 -43.89
CA SER A 506 12.58 -33.61 -43.39
C SER A 506 13.76 -32.82 -42.83
N THR A 507 14.67 -33.46 -42.10
CA THR A 507 15.88 -32.81 -41.57
C THR A 507 16.83 -32.40 -42.70
N ARG A 508 16.97 -33.21 -43.76
CA ARG A 508 17.77 -32.83 -44.95
C ARG A 508 17.19 -31.62 -45.65
N ASP A 509 15.86 -31.56 -45.78
CA ASP A 509 15.19 -30.42 -46.41
C ASP A 509 15.43 -29.12 -45.61
N ILE A 510 15.37 -29.19 -44.28
CA ILE A 510 15.71 -28.06 -43.38
C ILE A 510 17.18 -27.64 -43.53
N ILE A 511 18.12 -28.60 -43.55
CA ILE A 511 19.56 -28.32 -43.72
C ILE A 511 19.81 -27.60 -45.04
N ASN A 512 19.27 -28.10 -46.15
CA ASN A 512 19.44 -27.47 -47.47
C ASN A 512 18.89 -26.05 -47.48
N GLN A 513 17.70 -25.85 -46.89
CA GLN A 513 17.08 -24.52 -46.80
C GLN A 513 17.92 -23.54 -45.97
N LEU A 514 18.49 -23.98 -44.84
CA LEU A 514 19.38 -23.16 -44.03
C LEU A 514 20.69 -22.82 -44.76
N LEU A 515 21.30 -23.78 -45.45
CA LEU A 515 22.54 -23.56 -46.22
C LEU A 515 22.32 -22.59 -47.39
N ASP A 516 21.18 -22.68 -48.09
CA ASP A 516 20.79 -21.75 -49.13
C ASP A 516 20.57 -20.32 -48.60
N LEU A 517 20.10 -20.19 -47.36
CA LEU A 517 19.90 -18.90 -46.68
C LEU A 517 21.21 -18.27 -46.20
N VAL A 518 22.14 -19.08 -45.69
CA VAL A 518 23.45 -18.63 -45.21
C VAL A 518 24.41 -18.29 -46.36
N GLY A 519 24.24 -18.93 -47.53
CA GLY A 519 25.04 -18.67 -48.73
C GLY A 519 24.61 -17.42 -49.53
N ARG A 520 23.52 -16.76 -49.15
CA ARG A 520 23.03 -15.49 -49.72
C ARG A 520 23.42 -14.32 -48.83
#